data_AF-A0A7K9MFS5-F1
#
_entry.id   AF-A0A7K9MFS5-F1
#
_cell.length_a   1.000
_cell.length_b   1.000
_cell.length_c   1.000
_cell.angle_alpha   90.00
_cell.angle_beta   90.00
_cell.angle_gamma   90.00
#
_symmetry.space_group_name_H-M   'P 1'
#
loop_
_entity.id
_entity.type
_entity.pdbx_description
1 polymer ?
#
loop_
_entity_poly.entity_id
_entity_poly.type
_entity_poly.pdbx_seq_one_letter_code
_entity_poly.pdbx_strand_id
1 'polypeptide(L)'
;NSNRASIAHLHRHLYGRLYPVVLVKTDGSTIHLRYREPKRILMLPLDSSTLPEAERKARQRRQFPSRPKAVSEETFEGIDLGTYKRFWKK
;
A
#
# COMPACT_ATOMS: atom_id res chain seq x y z
N ASN A 1 14.46 -6.50 -34.21
CA ASN A 1 14.09 -5.07 -34.34
C ASN A 1 12.64 -4.89 -33.90
N SER A 2 12.40 -4.19 -32.78
CA SER A 2 11.08 -3.96 -32.19
C SER A 2 10.20 -2.96 -32.96
N ASN A 3 10.78 -2.17 -33.87
CA ASN A 3 10.04 -1.13 -34.58
C ASN A 3 9.23 -1.66 -35.79
N ARG A 4 9.51 -2.88 -36.26
CA ARG A 4 8.98 -3.44 -37.51
C ARG A 4 7.44 -3.43 -37.61
N ALA A 5 6.73 -3.59 -36.50
CA ALA A 5 5.26 -3.60 -36.44
C ALA A 5 4.69 -2.66 -35.35
N SER A 6 5.49 -1.68 -34.91
CA SER A 6 5.11 -0.80 -33.80
C SER A 6 4.12 0.30 -34.21
N ILE A 7 4.14 0.72 -35.47
CA ILE A 7 3.26 1.75 -36.02
C ILE A 7 2.01 1.06 -36.57
N ALA A 8 0.90 1.17 -35.83
CA ALA A 8 -0.37 0.57 -36.22
C ALA A 8 -1.57 1.43 -35.81
N HIS A 9 -2.73 1.10 -36.38
CA HIS A 9 -4.02 1.70 -36.05
C HIS A 9 -5.06 0.61 -35.73
N LEU A 10 -6.19 0.98 -35.12
CA LEU A 10 -7.28 0.05 -34.88
C LEU A 10 -8.02 -0.27 -36.19
N HIS A 11 -8.11 -1.54 -36.56
CA HIS A 11 -8.73 -2.02 -37.81
C HIS A 11 -10.26 -2.20 -37.71
N ARG A 12 -10.93 -1.40 -36.89
CA ARG A 12 -12.39 -1.47 -36.72
C ARG A 12 -13.04 -0.28 -37.42
N HIS A 13 -14.18 -0.50 -38.09
CA HIS A 13 -14.92 0.56 -38.78
C HIS A 13 -15.51 1.61 -37.82
N LEU A 14 -15.98 1.18 -36.64
CA LEU A 14 -16.59 2.03 -35.62
C LEU A 14 -15.91 1.77 -34.27
N TYR A 15 -15.29 2.81 -33.70
CA TYR A 15 -14.61 2.74 -32.42
C TYR A 15 -14.54 4.11 -31.74
N GLY A 16 -14.55 4.10 -30.41
CA GLY A 16 -14.33 5.31 -29.62
C GLY A 16 -12.87 5.77 -29.66
N ARG A 17 -12.64 7.07 -29.46
CA ARG A 17 -11.28 7.64 -29.38
C ARG A 17 -10.47 6.97 -28.26
N LEU A 18 -9.23 6.60 -28.58
CA LEU A 18 -8.26 6.10 -27.61
C LEU A 18 -7.05 7.02 -27.57
N TYR A 19 -6.48 7.18 -26.38
CA TYR A 19 -5.37 8.09 -26.11
C TYR A 19 -4.10 7.29 -25.80
N PRO A 20 -2.91 7.75 -26.24
CA PRO A 20 -1.66 7.12 -25.88
C PRO A 20 -1.36 7.32 -24.39
N VAL A 21 -1.04 6.25 -23.69
CA VAL A 21 -0.78 6.21 -22.25
C VAL A 21 0.45 5.36 -21.97
N VAL A 22 1.23 5.73 -20.95
CA VAL A 22 2.34 4.92 -20.44
C VAL A 22 1.85 4.06 -19.28
N LEU A 23 1.95 2.73 -19.43
CA LEU A 23 1.71 1.78 -18.36
C LEU A 23 3.02 1.44 -17.66
N VAL A 24 3.07 1.70 -16.35
CA VAL A 24 4.16 1.34 -15.46
C VAL A 24 3.80 0.03 -14.78
N LYS A 25 4.62 -1.01 -14.96
CA LYS A 25 4.47 -2.30 -14.29
C LYS A 25 4.99 -2.25 -12.85
N THR A 26 4.74 -3.32 -12.09
CA THR A 26 5.25 -3.52 -10.72
C THR A 26 6.78 -3.41 -10.63
N ASP A 27 7.47 -3.84 -11.68
CA ASP A 27 8.93 -3.84 -11.75
C ASP A 27 9.51 -2.48 -12.21
N GLY A 28 8.64 -1.49 -12.43
CA GLY A 28 9.00 -0.16 -12.94
C GLY A 28 9.19 -0.08 -14.46
N SER A 29 9.13 -1.21 -15.18
CA SER A 29 9.18 -1.22 -16.65
C SER A 29 7.96 -0.54 -17.27
N THR A 30 8.13 0.05 -18.45
CA THR A 30 7.13 0.88 -19.11
C THR A 30 6.73 0.36 -20.48
N ILE A 31 5.45 0.48 -20.81
CA ILE A 31 4.90 0.13 -22.13
C ILE A 31 3.92 1.20 -22.58
N HIS A 32 3.96 1.55 -23.87
CA HIS A 32 2.97 2.43 -24.48
C HIS A 32 1.72 1.65 -24.88
N LEU A 33 0.55 2.10 -24.43
CA LEU A 33 -0.75 1.54 -24.79
C LEU A 33 -1.74 2.63 -25.18
N ARG A 34 -2.88 2.23 -25.75
CA ARG A 34 -3.99 3.14 -26.05
C ARG A 34 -5.15 2.90 -25.09
N TYR A 35 -5.59 3.92 -24.36
CA TYR A 35 -6.63 3.83 -23.33
C TYR A 35 -7.84 4.72 -23.63
N ARG A 36 -8.98 4.44 -23.01
CA ARG A 36 -10.24 5.17 -23.25
C ARG A 36 -10.20 6.61 -22.73
N GLU A 37 -9.61 6.79 -21.57
CA GLU A 37 -9.47 8.09 -20.93
C GLU A 37 -8.10 8.70 -21.24
N PRO A 38 -8.01 10.04 -21.37
CA PRO A 38 -6.75 10.73 -21.61
C PRO A 38 -5.88 10.83 -20.35
N LYS A 39 -5.43 9.68 -19.83
CA LYS A 39 -4.48 9.59 -18.71
C LYS A 39 -3.05 9.59 -19.25
N ARG A 40 -2.12 10.27 -18.59
CA ARG A 40 -0.71 10.25 -19.01
C ARG A 40 0.01 8.97 -18.58
N ILE A 41 -0.26 8.52 -17.35
CA ILE A 41 0.41 7.40 -16.70
C ILE A 41 -0.63 6.51 -16.02
N LEU A 42 -0.49 5.19 -16.17
CA LEU A 42 -1.20 4.18 -15.42
C LEU A 42 -0.18 3.33 -14.65
N MET A 43 -0.36 3.19 -13.34
CA MET A 43 0.49 2.36 -12.50
C MET A 43 -0.22 1.06 -12.18
N LEU A 44 0.41 -0.07 -12.53
CA LEU A 44 -0.09 -1.38 -12.16
C LEU A 44 0.17 -1.61 -10.66
N PRO A 45 -0.86 -1.90 -9.84
CA PRO A 45 -0.64 -2.21 -8.44
C PRO A 45 0.08 -3.56 -8.32
N LEU A 46 0.86 -3.70 -7.25
CA LEU A 46 1.41 -5.00 -6.86
C LEU A 46 0.31 -5.85 -6.23
N ASP A 47 0.16 -7.09 -6.70
CA ASP A 47 -0.77 -8.03 -6.10
C ASP A 47 -0.21 -8.60 -4.78
N SER A 48 -1.00 -8.49 -3.72
CA SER A 48 -0.67 -9.01 -2.39
C SER A 48 -0.77 -10.54 -2.28
N SER A 49 -1.52 -11.19 -3.19
CA SER A 49 -1.73 -12.65 -3.17
C SER A 49 -0.51 -13.44 -3.65
N THR A 50 0.28 -12.84 -4.55
CA THR A 50 1.47 -13.45 -5.15
C THR A 50 2.69 -13.38 -4.22
N LEU A 51 2.69 -12.49 -3.23
CA LEU A 51 3.85 -12.26 -2.37
C LEU A 51 4.00 -13.35 -1.29
N PRO A 52 5.25 -13.68 -0.90
CA PRO A 52 5.48 -14.53 0.25
C PRO A 52 4.97 -13.88 1.53
N GLU A 53 4.54 -14.71 2.50
CA GLU A 53 3.83 -14.22 3.68
C GLU A 53 4.64 -13.23 4.52
N ALA A 54 5.96 -13.44 4.58
CA ALA A 54 6.88 -12.58 5.32
C ALA A 54 6.92 -11.16 4.73
N GLU A 55 7.07 -11.03 3.41
CA GLU A 55 7.11 -9.74 2.73
C GLU A 55 5.75 -9.04 2.78
N ARG A 56 4.66 -9.79 2.64
CA ARG A 56 3.29 -9.29 2.77
C ARG A 56 3.07 -8.67 4.15
N LYS A 57 3.43 -9.37 5.22
CA LYS A 57 3.34 -8.86 6.61
C LYS A 57 4.23 -7.63 6.82
N ALA A 58 5.44 -7.62 6.28
CA ALA A 58 6.35 -6.48 6.36
C ALA A 58 5.79 -5.24 5.66
N ARG A 59 5.21 -5.38 4.46
CA ARG A 59 4.54 -4.28 3.76
C ARG A 59 3.32 -3.77 4.50
N GLN A 60 2.50 -4.65 5.07
CA GLN A 60 1.34 -4.26 5.86
C GLN A 60 1.76 -3.42 7.09
N ARG A 61 2.84 -3.82 7.78
CA ARG A 61 3.42 -3.04 8.89
C ARG A 61 3.96 -1.67 8.45
N ARG A 62 4.52 -1.57 7.24
CA ARG A 62 4.98 -0.29 6.66
C ARG A 62 3.80 0.61 6.28
N GLN A 63 2.74 0.04 5.71
CA GLN A 63 1.55 0.78 5.29
C GLN A 63 0.75 1.29 6.49
N PHE A 64 0.62 0.44 7.51
CA PHE A 64 -0.04 0.76 8.76
C PHE A 64 0.99 0.71 9.89
N PRO A 65 1.83 1.75 10.04
CA PRO A 65 2.72 1.82 11.19
C PRO A 65 1.84 1.86 12.44
N SER A 66 1.93 0.81 13.27
CA SER A 66 1.26 0.83 14.57
C SER A 66 1.73 2.07 15.31
N ARG A 67 0.80 2.86 15.86
CA ARG A 67 1.15 3.98 16.74
C ARG A 67 2.13 3.45 17.80
N PRO A 68 3.20 4.20 18.13
CA PRO A 68 4.08 3.79 19.23
C PRO A 68 3.18 3.50 20.42
N LYS A 69 3.29 2.30 21.00
CA LYS A 69 2.56 1.96 22.23
C LYS A 69 3.06 2.92 23.30
N ALA A 70 2.34 4.00 23.52
CA ALA A 70 2.44 4.79 24.74
C ALA A 70 1.77 3.97 25.83
N VAL A 71 2.51 2.98 26.33
CA VAL A 71 2.23 2.41 27.64
C VAL A 71 3.58 2.47 28.33
N SER A 72 3.84 3.62 28.96
CA SER A 72 4.54 3.56 30.23
C SER A 72 3.73 2.58 31.06
N GLU A 73 4.26 1.38 31.25
CA GLU A 73 3.83 0.56 32.37
C GLU A 73 4.02 1.47 33.57
N GLU A 74 2.92 2.02 34.11
CA GLU A 74 2.94 2.62 35.43
C GLU A 74 3.35 1.47 36.34
N THR A 75 4.67 1.35 36.55
CA THR A 75 5.23 0.48 37.56
C THR A 75 4.53 0.87 38.84
N PHE A 76 3.64 0.00 39.29
CA PHE A 76 2.91 0.17 40.52
C PHE A 76 3.93 0.23 41.66
N GLU A 77 4.32 1.44 42.05
CA GLU A 77 5.10 1.62 43.26
C GLU A 77 4.24 1.15 44.42
N GLY A 78 4.74 0.16 45.15
CA GLY A 78 3.97 -0.59 46.14
C GLY A 78 3.22 0.32 47.11
N ILE A 79 1.95 -0.03 47.37
CA ILE A 79 1.08 0.74 48.29
C ILE A 79 1.73 0.80 49.68
N ASP A 80 1.95 2.00 50.20
CA ASP A 80 2.34 2.18 51.60
C ASP A 80 1.16 1.88 52.54
N LEU A 81 1.21 0.71 53.18
CA LEU A 81 0.22 0.23 54.14
C LEU A 81 0.12 1.12 55.40
N GLY A 82 1.14 1.93 55.70
CA GLY A 82 1.13 2.87 56.83
C GLY A 82 0.09 3.98 56.67
N THR A 83 -0.06 4.48 55.45
CA THR A 83 -1.03 5.54 55.11
C THR A 83 -2.48 5.07 55.26
N TYR A 84 -2.77 3.79 55.00
CA TYR A 84 -4.13 3.23 55.03
C TYR A 84 -4.54 2.68 56.40
N LYS A 85 -3.63 2.62 57.37
CA LYS A 85 -3.88 2.11 58.73
C LYS A 85 -5.01 2.84 59.48
N ARG A 86 -5.27 4.11 59.12
CA ARG A 86 -6.34 4.94 59.70
C ARG A 86 -7.74 4.46 59.33
N PHE A 87 -7.89 3.72 58.23
CA PHE A 87 -9.17 3.18 57.77
C PHE A 87 -9.42 1.74 58.25
N TRP A 88 -8.51 1.16 59.05
CA TRP A 88 -8.63 -0.22 59.54
C TRP A 88 -9.53 -0.35 60.77
N LYS A 89 -9.83 0.75 61.46
CA LYS A 89 -10.87 0.78 62.48
C LYS A 89 -12.07 1.56 61.93
N LYS A 90 -13.22 0.92 62.02
CA LYS A 90 -14.51 1.38 61.50
C LYS A 90 -15.05 2.54 62.31
#